data_AF-A0A7J8SE34-F1
#
_entry.id   AF-A0A7J8SE34-F1
#
_cell.length_a   1.000
_cell.length_b   1.000
_cell.length_c   1.000
_cell.angle_alpha   90.00
_cell.angle_beta   90.00
_cell.angle_gamma   90.00
#
_symmetry.space_group_name_H-M   'P 1'
#
loop_
_entity.id
_entity.type
_entity.pdbx_description
1 polymer ?
#
loop_
_entity_poly.entity_id
_entity_poly.type
_entity_poly.pdbx_seq_one_letter_code
_entity_poly.pdbx_strand_id
1 'polypeptide(L)'
;MNQKGLIYSFVAKGTVVLAEHTSYSGNFSTIAVQCLQKLPSNSSKFTYSCDGHTFNFLIDNGFVFLVVADESVGRSVPFVFLERVLDDFKQRYGASIRNEGPHPLADDDDDDDLFEDRFSIAYNLDREFGPRLKEHMQYCMNHPEEMSKLSKLKAQITEVKGIMMDNIEKVCIFFLEKWYDCGKNGCVVLKVEIKCLVAIFFSL
;
A
#
# COMPACT_ATOMS: atom_id res chain seq x y z
N MET A 1 -13.16 -12.08 17.59
CA MET A 1 -13.82 -10.75 17.62
C MET A 1 -13.67 -10.16 16.23
N ASN A 2 -14.76 -9.87 15.50
CA ASN A 2 -14.66 -9.18 14.21
C ASN A 2 -14.09 -7.79 14.45
N GLN A 3 -12.98 -7.47 13.77
CA GLN A 3 -12.32 -6.18 13.93
C GLN A 3 -13.10 -5.14 13.14
N LYS A 4 -13.85 -4.28 13.84
CA LYS A 4 -14.67 -3.24 13.21
C LYS A 4 -13.85 -1.97 13.01
N GLY A 5 -13.84 -1.45 11.79
CA GLY A 5 -13.19 -0.17 11.45
C GLY A 5 -12.10 -0.31 10.39
N LEU A 6 -11.15 0.62 10.41
CA LEU A 6 -9.94 0.57 9.57
C LEU A 6 -8.90 -0.30 10.26
N ILE A 7 -8.37 -1.30 9.55
CA ILE A 7 -7.60 -2.40 10.10
C ILE A 7 -6.10 -2.22 9.84
N TYR A 8 -5.75 -2.00 8.58
CA TYR A 8 -4.37 -1.90 8.15
C TYR A 8 -4.25 -0.83 7.06
N SER A 9 -3.12 -0.13 7.03
CA SER A 9 -2.86 0.87 5.99
C SER A 9 -1.37 0.94 5.67
N PHE A 10 -1.05 1.28 4.41
CA PHE A 10 0.31 1.58 4.00
C PHE A 10 0.38 2.72 2.98
N VAL A 11 1.59 3.25 2.82
CA VAL A 11 2.03 4.05 1.67
C VAL A 11 3.19 3.34 0.98
N ALA A 12 3.16 3.28 -0.35
CA ALA A 12 4.17 2.63 -1.18
C ALA A 12 4.57 3.51 -2.38
N LYS A 13 5.79 3.36 -2.90
CA LYS A 13 6.20 3.86 -4.23
C LYS A 13 6.28 2.66 -5.17
N GLY A 14 5.43 2.63 -6.20
CA GLY A 14 5.22 1.45 -7.02
C GLY A 14 4.83 0.24 -6.15
N THR A 15 5.74 -0.73 -6.02
CA THR A 15 5.57 -1.95 -5.23
C THR A 15 6.32 -1.96 -3.90
N VAL A 16 7.10 -0.90 -3.60
CA VAL A 16 7.93 -0.81 -2.39
C VAL A 16 7.13 -0.10 -1.30
N VAL A 17 6.80 -0.82 -0.22
CA VAL A 17 6.11 -0.26 0.94
C VAL A 17 7.09 0.64 1.71
N LEU A 18 6.72 1.91 1.89
CA LEU A 18 7.55 2.93 2.54
C LEU A 18 7.21 3.09 4.01
N ALA A 19 5.91 3.03 4.32
CA ALA A 19 5.40 3.11 5.67
C ALA A 19 4.13 2.27 5.80
N GLU A 20 3.97 1.56 6.91
CA GLU A 20 2.73 0.85 7.22
C GLU A 20 2.28 1.01 8.67
N HIS A 21 1.01 0.75 8.90
CA HIS A 21 0.44 0.69 10.24
C HIS A 21 -0.68 -0.34 10.33
N THR A 22 -0.64 -1.15 11.40
CA THR A 22 -1.75 -1.98 11.85
C THR A 22 -1.91 -1.85 13.35
N SER A 23 -3.16 -1.91 13.81
CA SER A 23 -3.49 -2.13 15.23
C SER A 23 -3.97 -3.55 15.51
N TYR A 24 -3.93 -4.42 14.49
CA TYR A 24 -4.49 -5.76 14.52
C TYR A 24 -3.48 -6.81 14.06
N SER A 25 -3.49 -7.96 14.73
CA SER A 25 -2.73 -9.14 14.30
C SER A 25 -3.50 -9.89 13.21
N GLY A 26 -2.82 -10.29 12.13
CA GLY A 26 -3.41 -11.01 11.03
C GLY A 26 -2.52 -11.01 9.78
N ASN A 27 -3.02 -11.57 8.69
CA ASN A 27 -2.34 -11.67 7.39
C ASN A 27 -2.72 -10.53 6.42
N PHE A 28 -3.35 -9.45 6.91
CA PHE A 28 -3.82 -8.34 6.08
C PHE A 28 -2.67 -7.64 5.35
N SER A 29 -1.49 -7.49 5.97
CA SER A 29 -0.30 -6.90 5.33
C SER A 29 0.14 -7.73 4.13
N THR A 30 0.28 -9.05 4.29
CA THR A 30 0.65 -9.97 3.22
C THR A 30 -0.34 -9.91 2.06
N ILE A 31 -1.65 -9.95 2.34
CA ILE A 31 -2.69 -9.87 1.31
C ILE A 31 -2.63 -8.52 0.59
N ALA A 32 -2.51 -7.42 1.33
CA ALA A 32 -2.46 -6.09 0.76
C ALA A 32 -1.25 -5.88 -0.15
N VAL A 33 -0.07 -6.41 0.21
CA VAL A 33 1.12 -6.41 -0.65
C VAL A 33 0.90 -7.28 -1.89
N GLN A 34 0.20 -8.41 -1.79
CA GLN A 34 -0.15 -9.21 -2.97
C GLN A 34 -1.09 -8.46 -3.92
N CYS A 35 -2.08 -7.75 -3.37
CA CYS A 35 -2.98 -6.89 -4.14
C CYS A 35 -2.21 -5.76 -4.85
N LEU A 36 -1.21 -5.16 -4.18
CA LEU A 36 -0.33 -4.11 -4.72
C LEU A 36 0.37 -4.57 -6.02
N GLN A 37 0.87 -5.82 -6.05
CA GLN A 37 1.54 -6.40 -7.23
C GLN A 37 0.61 -6.58 -8.45
N LYS A 38 -0.70 -6.57 -8.23
CA LYS A 38 -1.72 -6.83 -9.26
C LYS A 38 -2.50 -5.58 -9.67
N LEU A 39 -2.13 -4.40 -9.16
CA LEU A 39 -2.82 -3.16 -9.50
C LEU A 39 -2.72 -2.88 -11.00
N PRO A 40 -3.85 -2.70 -11.71
CA PRO A 40 -3.81 -2.39 -13.12
C PRO A 40 -3.45 -0.93 -13.33
N SER A 41 -2.69 -0.64 -14.38
CA SER A 41 -2.11 0.69 -14.65
C SER A 41 -3.12 1.75 -15.16
N ASN A 42 -4.41 1.41 -15.26
CA ASN A 42 -5.41 2.18 -16.01
C ASN A 42 -6.45 2.93 -15.14
N SER A 43 -6.30 2.95 -13.82
CA SER A 43 -7.17 3.69 -12.91
C SER A 43 -6.41 4.12 -11.66
N SER A 44 -6.88 5.18 -11.01
CA SER A 44 -6.28 5.73 -9.80
C SER A 44 -6.94 5.23 -8.52
N LYS A 45 -8.13 4.63 -8.59
CA LYS A 45 -8.87 4.12 -7.43
C LYS A 45 -9.36 2.69 -7.65
N PHE A 46 -9.12 1.80 -6.69
CA PHE A 46 -9.55 0.40 -6.74
C PHE A 46 -10.05 -0.07 -5.38
N THR A 47 -11.02 -0.99 -5.40
CA THR A 47 -11.42 -1.72 -4.20
C THR A 47 -11.45 -3.20 -4.52
N TYR A 48 -10.71 -3.98 -3.72
CA TYR A 48 -10.86 -5.43 -3.67
C TYR A 48 -11.66 -5.82 -2.44
N SER A 49 -12.57 -6.78 -2.57
CA SER A 49 -13.33 -7.32 -1.45
C SER A 49 -13.00 -8.80 -1.24
N CYS A 50 -12.75 -9.19 0.01
CA CYS A 50 -12.43 -10.56 0.42
C CYS A 50 -12.91 -10.79 1.86
N ASP A 51 -13.68 -11.86 2.11
CA ASP A 51 -14.07 -12.32 3.45
C ASP A 51 -14.60 -11.22 4.41
N GLY A 52 -15.53 -10.38 3.93
CA GLY A 52 -16.10 -9.30 4.74
C GLY A 52 -15.15 -8.11 4.99
N HIS A 53 -14.02 -8.06 4.26
CA HIS A 53 -13.06 -6.96 4.29
C HIS A 53 -12.91 -6.34 2.90
N THR A 54 -12.57 -5.06 2.88
CA THR A 54 -12.30 -4.28 1.67
C THR A 54 -10.87 -3.73 1.70
N PHE A 55 -10.13 -3.92 0.62
CA PHE A 55 -8.80 -3.39 0.38
C PHE A 55 -8.95 -2.25 -0.62
N ASN A 56 -8.81 -1.02 -0.15
CA ASN A 56 -9.08 0.18 -0.91
C ASN A 56 -7.75 0.84 -1.27
N PHE A 57 -7.56 1.13 -2.55
CA PHE A 57 -6.34 1.68 -3.12
C PHE A 57 -6.60 3.04 -3.74
N LEU A 58 -5.66 3.97 -3.53
CA LEU A 58 -5.56 5.25 -4.20
C LEU A 58 -4.15 5.38 -4.76
N ILE A 59 -4.02 5.68 -6.05
CA ILE A 59 -2.75 5.83 -6.76
C ILE A 59 -2.61 7.28 -7.22
N ASP A 60 -1.49 7.91 -6.91
CA ASP A 60 -1.16 9.29 -7.30
C ASP A 60 0.35 9.42 -7.52
N ASN A 61 0.77 9.91 -8.69
CA ASN A 61 2.18 10.18 -9.03
C ASN A 61 3.15 9.02 -8.74
N GLY A 62 2.74 7.78 -9.01
CA GLY A 62 3.56 6.58 -8.74
C GLY A 62 3.57 6.11 -7.29
N PHE A 63 2.91 6.84 -6.39
CA PHE A 63 2.66 6.42 -5.02
C PHE A 63 1.31 5.70 -4.91
N VAL A 64 1.26 4.71 -4.05
CA VAL A 64 0.08 3.90 -3.76
C VAL A 64 -0.25 3.99 -2.28
N PHE A 65 -1.49 4.33 -1.99
CA PHE A 65 -2.05 4.43 -0.65
C PHE A 65 -3.10 3.35 -0.48
N LEU A 66 -3.03 2.58 0.60
CA LEU A 66 -3.97 1.51 0.89
C LEU A 66 -4.59 1.65 2.27
N VAL A 67 -5.87 1.30 2.38
CA VAL A 67 -6.51 0.96 3.65
C VAL A 67 -7.37 -0.30 3.53
N VAL A 68 -7.20 -1.20 4.50
CA VAL A 68 -8.07 -2.35 4.74
C VAL A 68 -9.13 -1.93 5.74
N ALA A 69 -10.40 -2.15 5.40
CA ALA A 69 -11.52 -1.84 6.26
C ALA A 69 -12.49 -3.02 6.32
N ASP A 70 -13.13 -3.20 7.47
CA ASP A 70 -14.32 -4.06 7.56
C ASP A 70 -15.40 -3.55 6.58
N GLU A 71 -16.06 -4.47 5.87
CA GLU A 71 -17.02 -4.12 4.82
C GLU A 71 -18.19 -3.27 5.35
N SER A 72 -18.54 -3.41 6.65
CA SER A 72 -19.59 -2.60 7.29
C SER A 72 -19.24 -1.11 7.40
N VAL A 73 -17.95 -0.74 7.29
CA VAL A 73 -17.50 0.66 7.23
C VAL A 73 -17.99 1.36 5.95
N GLY A 74 -18.29 0.58 4.90
CA GLY A 74 -18.66 1.08 3.60
C GLY A 74 -17.49 1.71 2.84
N ARG A 75 -17.76 2.22 1.64
CA ARG A 75 -16.71 2.70 0.73
C ARG A 75 -16.27 4.13 0.97
N SER A 76 -17.13 4.96 1.57
CA SER A 76 -16.87 6.40 1.62
C SER A 76 -15.78 6.77 2.62
N VAL A 77 -15.80 6.18 3.81
CA VAL A 77 -14.82 6.44 4.87
C VAL A 77 -13.40 6.01 4.47
N PRO A 78 -13.16 4.81 3.89
CA PRO A 78 -11.85 4.42 3.37
C PRO A 78 -11.26 5.43 2.38
N PHE A 79 -12.04 5.90 1.40
CA PHE A 79 -11.52 6.86 0.41
C PHE A 79 -11.29 8.26 0.97
N VAL A 80 -12.12 8.72 1.91
CA VAL A 80 -11.85 9.98 2.63
C VAL A 80 -10.56 9.86 3.43
N PHE A 81 -10.33 8.74 4.12
CA PHE A 81 -9.06 8.47 4.81
C PHE A 81 -7.88 8.52 3.84
N LEU A 82 -7.95 7.80 2.71
CA LEU A 82 -6.87 7.73 1.73
C LEU A 82 -6.48 9.10 1.17
N GLU A 83 -7.48 9.95 0.90
CA GLU A 83 -7.22 11.31 0.40
C GLU A 83 -6.57 12.19 1.47
N ARG A 84 -6.97 12.07 2.74
CA ARG A 84 -6.31 12.79 3.85
C ARG A 84 -4.85 12.38 4.02
N VAL A 85 -4.57 11.08 3.89
CA VAL A 85 -3.20 10.56 3.94
C VAL A 85 -2.39 11.05 2.74
N LEU A 86 -2.97 11.04 1.53
CA LEU A 86 -2.34 11.57 0.32
C LEU A 86 -1.98 13.05 0.49
N ASP A 87 -2.89 13.86 1.01
CA ASP A 87 -2.66 15.30 1.21
C ASP A 87 -1.55 15.56 2.24
N ASP A 88 -1.54 14.85 3.38
CA ASP A 88 -0.47 14.93 4.40
C ASP A 88 0.88 14.45 3.84
N PHE A 89 0.88 13.38 3.04
CA PHE A 89 2.09 12.88 2.38
C PHE A 89 2.65 13.90 1.39
N LYS A 90 1.79 14.51 0.55
CA LYS A 90 2.19 15.57 -0.39
C LYS A 90 2.70 16.82 0.33
N GLN A 91 2.08 17.19 1.45
CA GLN A 91 2.52 18.35 2.24
C GLN A 91 3.94 18.16 2.79
N ARG A 92 4.30 16.94 3.19
CA ARG A 92 5.61 16.62 3.78
C ARG A 92 6.69 16.35 2.75
N TYR A 93 6.34 15.57 1.72
CA TYR A 93 7.30 14.99 0.79
C TYR A 93 7.19 15.56 -0.63
N GLY A 94 6.22 16.44 -0.90
CA GLY A 94 5.98 17.01 -2.23
C GLY A 94 7.16 17.79 -2.81
N ALA A 95 8.00 18.40 -1.97
CA ALA A 95 9.25 19.02 -2.40
C ALA A 95 10.28 17.98 -2.86
N SER A 96 10.43 16.88 -2.12
CA SER A 96 11.34 15.77 -2.47
C SER A 96 10.89 15.06 -3.75
N ILE A 97 9.58 14.85 -3.93
CA ILE A 97 9.02 14.21 -5.13
C ILE A 97 9.30 15.04 -6.40
N ARG A 98 9.30 16.38 -6.30
CA ARG A 98 9.58 17.27 -7.43
C ARG A 98 11.07 17.37 -7.79
N ASN A 99 11.95 17.03 -6.86
CA ASN A 99 13.39 17.09 -7.05
C ASN A 99 13.98 15.81 -7.68
N GLU A 100 13.18 14.76 -7.96
CA GLU A 100 13.54 13.62 -8.82
C GLU A 100 13.61 14.02 -10.32
N GLY A 101 14.14 15.21 -10.63
CA GLY A 101 14.46 15.61 -11.99
C GLY A 101 15.67 14.82 -12.51
N PRO A 102 15.81 14.62 -13.84
CA PRO A 102 16.99 13.97 -14.39
C PRO A 102 18.22 14.77 -13.98
N HIS A 103 19.18 14.08 -13.35
CA HIS A 103 20.48 14.64 -12.98
C HIS A 103 21.06 15.39 -14.18
N PRO A 104 21.23 16.73 -14.12
CA PRO A 104 21.92 17.46 -15.17
C PRO A 104 23.35 16.93 -15.19
N LEU A 105 23.71 16.27 -16.29
CA LEU A 105 25.07 16.02 -16.76
C LEU A 105 26.12 15.95 -15.64
N ALA A 106 26.35 14.74 -15.12
CA ALA A 106 27.57 14.47 -14.36
C ALA A 106 28.76 14.61 -15.33
N ASP A 107 29.36 15.80 -15.35
CA ASP A 107 30.75 15.98 -15.72
C ASP A 107 31.61 15.50 -14.54
N ASP A 108 32.70 14.81 -14.91
CA ASP A 108 33.59 13.93 -14.13
C ASP A 108 34.10 14.41 -12.75
N ASP A 109 34.34 13.43 -11.89
CA ASP A 109 35.26 13.41 -10.72
C ASP A 109 34.94 14.30 -9.50
N ASP A 110 34.07 13.82 -8.60
CA ASP A 110 34.22 13.93 -7.14
C ASP A 110 33.26 12.95 -6.43
N ASP A 111 33.79 12.11 -5.53
CA ASP A 111 33.05 11.19 -4.67
C ASP A 111 32.07 11.95 -3.74
N ASP A 112 30.96 11.27 -3.39
CA ASP A 112 30.17 11.47 -2.15
C ASP A 112 28.95 12.44 -2.14
N ASP A 113 27.98 12.25 -3.04
CA ASP A 113 26.55 12.47 -2.72
C ASP A 113 25.63 11.78 -3.75
N LEU A 114 25.69 10.45 -3.76
CA LEU A 114 24.67 9.59 -4.35
C LEU A 114 23.33 9.97 -3.72
N PHE A 115 22.53 10.80 -4.41
CA PHE A 115 21.19 11.20 -3.94
C PHE A 115 20.31 9.94 -3.91
N GLU A 116 20.39 9.19 -2.81
CA GLU A 116 19.70 7.92 -2.62
C GLU A 116 18.21 8.24 -2.58
N ASP A 117 17.47 7.78 -3.60
CA ASP A 117 16.02 7.95 -3.66
C ASP A 117 15.43 7.31 -2.40
N ARG A 118 15.11 8.15 -1.41
CA ARG A 118 14.60 7.71 -0.10
C ARG A 118 13.30 6.91 -0.19
N PHE A 119 12.64 6.94 -1.35
CA PHE A 119 11.43 6.17 -1.64
C PHE A 119 11.71 4.82 -2.33
N SER A 120 12.98 4.46 -2.55
CA SER A 120 13.38 3.15 -3.03
C SER A 120 13.67 2.15 -1.90
N ILE A 121 13.77 2.61 -0.66
CA ILE A 121 14.05 1.78 0.52
C ILE A 121 12.74 1.39 1.21
N ALA A 122 12.51 0.09 1.35
CA ALA A 122 11.34 -0.44 2.05
C ALA A 122 11.35 -0.02 3.53
N TYR A 123 10.18 0.36 4.06
CA TYR A 123 9.96 0.75 5.46
C TYR A 123 10.76 1.97 5.93
N ASN A 124 11.43 2.70 5.03
CA ASN A 124 12.27 3.84 5.37
C ASN A 124 11.50 5.00 6.04
N LEU A 125 10.18 5.08 5.82
CA LEU A 125 9.32 6.11 6.38
C LEU A 125 8.48 5.62 7.57
N ASP A 126 8.62 4.37 8.02
CA ASP A 126 7.79 3.81 9.11
C ASP A 126 7.85 4.66 10.38
N ARG A 127 9.04 5.12 10.76
CA ARG A 127 9.24 5.90 11.99
C ARG A 127 8.57 7.27 11.95
N GLU A 128 8.47 7.87 10.76
CA GLU A 128 7.92 9.21 10.58
C GLU A 128 6.43 9.17 10.25
N PHE A 129 6.02 8.25 9.38
CA PHE A 129 4.70 8.23 8.76
C PHE A 129 3.80 7.12 9.27
N GLY A 130 4.34 6.03 9.84
CA GLY A 130 3.56 5.00 10.51
C GLY A 130 2.65 5.54 11.63
N PRO A 131 3.16 6.39 12.56
CA PRO A 131 2.31 7.05 13.56
C PRO A 131 1.24 7.96 12.95
N ARG A 132 1.51 8.59 11.79
CA ARG A 132 0.53 9.43 11.09
C ARG A 132 -0.60 8.61 10.51
N LEU A 133 -0.30 7.46 9.90
CA LEU A 133 -1.32 6.52 9.45
C LEU A 133 -2.25 6.14 10.60
N LYS A 134 -1.70 5.84 11.77
CA LYS A 134 -2.48 5.57 12.99
C LYS A 134 -3.40 6.73 13.38
N GLU A 135 -2.86 7.94 13.45
CA GLU A 135 -3.62 9.15 13.80
C GLU A 135 -4.79 9.38 12.83
N HIS A 136 -4.54 9.29 11.52
CA HIS A 136 -5.59 9.43 10.50
C HIS A 136 -6.64 8.33 10.60
N MET A 137 -6.24 7.07 10.87
CA MET A 137 -7.17 5.96 11.03
C MET A 137 -8.10 6.21 12.23
N GLN A 138 -7.54 6.59 13.37
CA GLN A 138 -8.30 6.91 14.58
C GLN A 138 -9.22 8.13 14.37
N TYR A 139 -8.73 9.17 13.72
CA TYR A 139 -9.51 10.37 13.45
C TYR A 139 -10.76 10.07 12.60
N CYS A 140 -10.60 9.28 11.53
CA CYS A 140 -11.71 8.91 10.65
C CYS A 140 -12.77 8.05 11.36
N MET A 141 -12.37 7.21 12.32
CA MET A 141 -13.31 6.41 13.11
C MET A 141 -14.02 7.22 14.20
N ASN A 142 -13.37 8.24 14.75
CA ASN A 142 -13.92 9.06 15.84
C ASN A 142 -14.79 10.25 15.35
N HIS A 143 -14.77 10.59 14.06
CA HIS A 143 -15.48 11.75 13.50
C HIS A 143 -16.43 11.36 12.33
N PRO A 144 -17.41 10.47 12.55
CA PRO A 144 -18.27 9.96 11.48
C PRO A 144 -19.13 11.05 10.79
N GLU A 145 -19.52 12.09 11.50
CA GLU A 145 -20.30 13.20 10.93
C GLU A 145 -19.52 14.01 9.89
N GLU A 146 -18.24 14.27 10.16
CA GLU A 146 -17.34 14.95 9.22
C GLU A 146 -17.07 14.06 8.02
N MET A 147 -16.80 12.77 8.25
CA MET A 147 -16.60 11.80 7.17
C MET A 147 -17.82 11.75 6.25
N SER A 148 -19.04 11.77 6.81
CA SER A 148 -20.28 11.78 6.02
C SER A 148 -20.43 13.05 5.17
N LYS A 149 -20.09 14.23 5.71
CA LYS A 149 -20.10 15.50 4.95
C LYS A 149 -19.08 15.47 3.82
N LEU A 150 -17.83 15.09 4.10
CA LEU A 150 -16.77 14.97 3.09
C LEU A 150 -17.12 13.94 2.02
N SER A 151 -17.70 12.82 2.41
CA SER A 151 -18.18 11.78 1.50
C SER A 151 -19.22 12.32 0.52
N LYS A 152 -20.20 13.10 0.99
CA LYS A 152 -21.23 13.70 0.14
C LYS A 152 -20.64 14.72 -0.84
N LEU A 153 -19.69 15.53 -0.38
CA LEU A 153 -19.00 16.52 -1.23
C LEU A 153 -18.14 15.85 -2.31
N LYS A 154 -17.56 14.68 -2.01
CA LYS A 154 -16.64 13.97 -2.90
C LYS A 154 -17.28 12.81 -3.69
N ALA A 155 -18.57 12.56 -3.48
CA ALA A 155 -19.34 11.51 -4.14
C ALA A 155 -19.46 11.68 -5.67
N GLN A 156 -19.26 12.89 -6.20
CA GLN A 156 -19.43 13.18 -7.63
C GLN A 156 -18.20 12.83 -8.50
N ILE A 157 -17.05 12.46 -7.92
CA ILE A 157 -15.77 12.37 -8.64
C ILE A 157 -15.16 10.94 -8.60
N THR A 158 -15.74 10.01 -7.87
CA THR A 158 -15.05 8.75 -7.52
C THR A 158 -15.61 7.57 -8.28
N GLU A 159 -15.18 7.39 -9.53
CA GLU A 159 -15.34 6.11 -10.23
C GLU A 159 -14.37 5.10 -9.58
N VAL A 160 -14.92 4.08 -8.91
CA VAL A 160 -14.14 3.03 -8.25
C VAL A 160 -14.41 1.73 -8.97
N LYS A 161 -13.34 1.12 -9.50
CA LYS A 161 -13.43 -0.25 -10.03
C LYS A 161 -13.43 -1.24 -8.87
N GLY A 162 -14.55 -1.93 -8.69
CA GLY A 162 -14.68 -3.04 -7.76
C GLY A 162 -14.18 -4.33 -8.40
N ILE A 163 -13.24 -5.02 -7.76
CA ILE A 163 -12.74 -6.32 -8.19
C ILE A 163 -13.00 -7.31 -7.06
N MET A 164 -13.84 -8.31 -7.31
CA MET A 164 -14.08 -9.37 -6.31
C MET A 164 -12.88 -10.32 -6.32
N MET A 165 -12.31 -10.60 -5.15
CA MET A 165 -11.28 -11.62 -5.02
C MET A 165 -11.92 -12.96 -4.68
N ASP A 166 -11.89 -13.89 -5.63
CA ASP A 166 -12.26 -15.29 -5.39
C ASP A 166 -11.03 -16.03 -4.84
N ASN A 167 -10.91 -16.04 -3.50
CA ASN A 167 -9.96 -16.83 -2.70
C ASN A 167 -8.45 -16.56 -2.91
N ILE A 168 -7.79 -16.14 -1.84
CA ILE A 168 -6.33 -16.00 -1.68
C ILE A 168 -5.57 -17.33 -1.94
N GLU A 169 -6.25 -18.48 -1.96
CA GLU A 169 -5.67 -19.78 -2.35
C GLU A 169 -5.09 -19.80 -3.77
N LYS A 170 -5.70 -19.07 -4.72
CA LYS A 170 -5.10 -18.93 -6.07
C LYS A 170 -3.88 -18.02 -6.08
N VAL A 171 -3.70 -17.16 -5.08
CA VAL A 171 -2.51 -16.29 -4.97
C VAL A 171 -1.32 -17.09 -4.42
N CYS A 172 -1.55 -18.00 -3.48
CA CYS A 172 -0.58 -19.02 -3.10
C CYS A 172 -0.20 -19.90 -4.29
N ILE A 173 -1.18 -20.34 -5.11
CA ILE A 173 -0.91 -21.10 -6.34
C ILE A 173 -0.11 -20.27 -7.36
N PHE A 174 -0.42 -18.98 -7.55
CA PHE A 174 0.31 -18.13 -8.50
C PHE A 174 1.77 -17.87 -8.08
N PHE A 175 2.04 -17.74 -6.78
CA PHE A 175 3.40 -17.68 -6.27
C PHE A 175 4.11 -19.04 -6.35
N LEU A 176 3.39 -20.16 -6.13
CA LEU A 176 3.93 -21.50 -6.35
C LEU A 176 4.28 -21.75 -7.82
N GLU A 177 3.43 -21.32 -8.76
CA GLU A 177 3.65 -21.46 -10.21
C GLU A 177 4.84 -20.64 -10.68
N LYS A 178 4.95 -19.36 -10.27
CA LYS A 178 6.13 -18.55 -10.60
C LYS A 178 7.41 -19.07 -9.94
N TRP A 179 7.34 -19.63 -8.73
CA TRP A 179 8.48 -20.26 -8.07
C TRP A 179 8.89 -21.56 -8.78
N TYR A 180 7.91 -22.38 -9.20
CA TYR A 180 8.12 -23.61 -9.96
C TYR A 180 8.72 -23.34 -11.34
N ASP A 181 8.26 -22.30 -12.05
CA ASP A 181 8.82 -21.89 -13.34
C ASP A 181 10.22 -21.26 -13.21
N CYS A 182 10.46 -20.48 -12.15
CA CYS A 182 11.79 -19.92 -11.87
C CYS A 182 12.78 -21.02 -11.46
N GLY A 183 12.34 -22.03 -10.72
CA GLY A 183 13.12 -23.20 -10.32
C GLY A 183 13.56 -24.09 -11.50
N LYS A 184 12.82 -24.09 -12.62
CA LYS A 184 13.22 -24.80 -13.85
C LYS A 184 14.26 -24.07 -14.69
N ASN A 185 14.37 -22.74 -14.56
CA ASN A 185 15.25 -21.90 -15.37
C ASN A 185 16.56 -21.50 -14.67
N GLY A 186 16.89 -22.11 -13.53
CA GLY A 186 18.23 -22.01 -12.93
C GLY A 186 18.62 -20.61 -12.42
N CYS A 187 17.67 -19.74 -12.08
CA CYS A 187 17.97 -18.39 -11.60
C CYS A 187 18.46 -18.42 -10.14
N VAL A 188 19.76 -18.17 -9.92
CA VAL A 188 20.44 -18.30 -8.60
C VAL A 188 20.24 -17.06 -7.71
N VAL A 189 19.63 -15.98 -8.21
CA VAL A 189 19.68 -14.65 -7.56
C VAL A 189 18.61 -14.40 -6.49
N LEU A 190 17.68 -15.34 -6.23
CA LEU A 190 16.60 -15.15 -5.24
C LEU A 190 16.64 -16.13 -4.05
N LYS A 191 17.82 -16.65 -3.71
CA LYS A 191 17.94 -17.66 -2.64
C LYS A 191 18.03 -17.11 -1.22
N VAL A 192 18.21 -15.79 -1.04
CA VAL A 192 18.40 -15.18 0.30
C VAL A 192 17.13 -14.52 0.81
N GLU A 193 16.38 -13.76 0.00
CA GLU A 193 15.15 -13.10 0.44
C GLU A 193 13.95 -14.06 0.59
N ILE A 194 13.93 -15.18 -0.14
CA ILE A 194 12.82 -16.14 -0.08
C ILE A 194 12.90 -17.06 1.15
N LYS A 195 14.09 -17.24 1.76
CA LYS A 195 14.19 -18.03 3.00
C LYS A 195 13.42 -17.38 4.16
N CYS A 196 13.33 -16.05 4.20
CA CYS A 196 12.49 -15.35 5.17
C CYS A 196 10.99 -15.56 4.91
N LEU A 197 10.55 -15.56 3.63
CA LEU A 197 9.14 -15.82 3.30
C LEU A 197 8.71 -17.25 3.61
N VAL A 198 9.57 -18.24 3.33
CA VAL A 198 9.26 -19.67 3.61
C VAL A 198 9.31 -19.97 5.11
N ALA A 199 10.18 -19.31 5.87
CA ALA A 199 10.25 -19.48 7.33
C ALA A 199 9.00 -18.93 8.05
N ILE A 200 8.37 -17.88 7.52
CA ILE A 200 7.09 -17.34 8.03
C ILE A 200 5.93 -18.30 7.71
N PHE A 201 6.01 -19.06 6.61
CA PHE A 201 4.95 -19.97 6.17
C PHE A 201 4.91 -21.33 6.89
N PHE A 202 6.01 -21.76 7.53
CA PHE A 202 6.13 -23.09 8.15
C PHE A 202 6.11 -23.09 9.70
N SER A 203 5.93 -21.95 10.36
CA SER A 203 5.82 -21.86 11.83
C SER A 203 4.39 -21.61 12.35
N LEU A 204 3.36 -21.89 11.53
CA LEU A 204 1.95 -21.92 11.93
C LEU A 204 1.44 -23.37 11.99
#